data_AF-A0AAD4F1A5-F1
#
_entry.id   AF-A0AAD4F1A5-F1
#
_cell.length_a   1.000
_cell.length_b   1.000
_cell.length_c   1.000
_cell.angle_alpha   90.00
_cell.angle_beta   90.00
_cell.angle_gamma   90.00
#
_symmetry.space_group_name_H-M   'P 1'
#
loop_
_entity.id
_entity.type
_entity.pdbx_description
1 polymer ?
#
loop_
_entity_poly.entity_id
_entity_poly.type
_entity_poly.pdbx_seq_one_letter_code
_entity_poly.pdbx_strand_id
1 'polypeptide(L)'
;MYPVLNVTQCNGEPFEVLAPDSRYVFVSSPEHIKEVETAPEDVLSLYAASQQVLQPQYTMHGFNWYEKPTEGVGFVRALRTLLTNSLPEILPSLGHAVRERFAELHDRHSVVNGVKQSPVARMITKTVVLANVIAIFGKDLEKNEAFMEAALTYTEELVVSAEIVRLVPKMLRPYGATPTSP
;
A
#
# COMPACT_ATOMS: atom_id res chain seq x y z
N MET A 1 -23.54 -1.32 -20.83
CA MET A 1 -22.42 -0.56 -21.41
C MET A 1 -22.49 0.82 -20.79
N TYR A 2 -21.60 1.12 -19.84
CA TYR A 2 -21.67 2.39 -19.10
C TYR A 2 -21.09 3.52 -19.96
N PRO A 3 -21.65 4.74 -19.87
CA PRO A 3 -21.15 5.86 -20.64
C PRO A 3 -19.79 6.32 -20.09
N VAL A 4 -18.91 6.79 -20.97
CA VAL A 4 -17.63 7.43 -20.61
C VAL A 4 -17.95 8.86 -20.17
N LEU A 5 -18.15 9.08 -18.87
CA LEU A 5 -18.54 10.37 -18.28
C LEU A 5 -17.54 10.81 -17.19
N ASN A 6 -17.52 12.11 -16.89
CA ASN A 6 -16.76 12.69 -15.78
C ASN A 6 -17.59 12.69 -14.49
N VAL A 7 -16.97 12.59 -13.31
CA VAL A 7 -17.60 12.39 -11.97
C VAL A 7 -18.80 13.30 -11.72
N THR A 8 -18.75 14.56 -12.17
CA THR A 8 -19.80 15.57 -11.97
C THR A 8 -21.05 15.37 -12.83
N GLN A 9 -21.01 14.51 -13.84
CA GLN A 9 -22.11 14.29 -14.79
C GLN A 9 -22.95 13.05 -14.48
N CYS A 10 -22.49 12.19 -13.56
CA CYS A 10 -23.04 10.84 -13.40
C CYS A 10 -24.16 10.76 -12.35
N ASN A 11 -24.41 11.81 -11.55
CA ASN A 11 -25.47 11.86 -10.52
C ASN A 11 -25.54 10.62 -9.60
N GLY A 12 -24.40 10.00 -9.30
CA GLY A 12 -24.31 8.79 -8.46
C GLY A 12 -24.34 7.47 -9.22
N GLU A 13 -24.66 7.48 -10.52
CA GLU A 13 -24.64 6.30 -11.38
C GLU A 13 -23.20 5.85 -11.71
N PRO A 14 -22.97 4.54 -11.90
CA PRO A 14 -21.66 4.04 -12.28
C PRO A 14 -21.25 4.54 -13.66
N PHE A 15 -19.95 4.79 -13.84
CA PHE A 15 -19.39 5.22 -15.12
C PHE A 15 -18.05 4.53 -15.41
N GLU A 16 -17.69 4.48 -16.68
CA GLU A 16 -16.46 3.84 -17.14
C GLU A 16 -15.39 4.90 -17.50
N VAL A 17 -14.15 4.64 -17.08
CA VAL A 17 -12.97 5.35 -17.56
C VAL A 17 -12.06 4.36 -18.26
N LEU A 18 -11.70 4.66 -19.50
CA LEU A 18 -10.73 3.90 -20.27
C LEU A 18 -9.33 4.42 -19.96
N ALA A 19 -8.48 3.54 -19.46
CA ALA A 19 -7.06 3.79 -19.24
C ALA A 19 -6.21 2.90 -20.16
N PRO A 20 -4.92 3.23 -20.38
CA PRO A 20 -4.04 2.43 -21.24
C PRO A 20 -3.88 0.98 -20.78
N ASP A 21 -3.98 0.72 -19.48
CA ASP A 21 -3.80 -0.57 -18.86
C ASP A 21 -5.11 -1.36 -18.69
N SER A 22 -6.23 -0.66 -18.47
CA SER A 22 -7.50 -1.28 -18.14
C SER A 22 -8.70 -0.37 -18.36
N ARG A 23 -9.88 -0.98 -18.25
CA ARG A 23 -11.15 -0.28 -18.07
C ARG A 23 -11.50 -0.25 -16.59
N TYR A 24 -11.73 0.94 -16.07
CA TYR A 24 -12.12 1.16 -14.68
C TYR A 24 -13.59 1.54 -14.60
N VAL A 25 -14.35 0.80 -13.79
CA VAL A 25 -15.74 1.16 -13.44
C VAL A 25 -15.71 1.86 -12.09
N PHE A 26 -16.18 3.10 -12.06
CA PHE A 26 -16.29 3.89 -10.84
C PHE A 26 -17.72 3.79 -10.32
N VAL A 27 -17.84 3.51 -9.02
CA VAL A 27 -19.10 3.49 -8.28
C VAL A 27 -19.03 4.52 -7.16
N SER A 28 -20.12 5.26 -6.93
CA SER A 28 -20.16 6.33 -5.92
C SER A 28 -21.45 6.36 -5.09
N SER A 29 -22.51 5.68 -5.50
CA SER A 29 -23.73 5.60 -4.67
C SER A 29 -23.56 4.56 -3.55
N PRO A 30 -24.18 4.78 -2.37
CA PRO A 30 -24.14 3.83 -1.26
C PRO A 30 -24.63 2.42 -1.65
N GLU A 31 -25.62 2.34 -2.54
CA GLU A 31 -26.21 1.08 -3.01
C GLU A 31 -25.19 0.27 -3.81
N HIS A 32 -24.53 0.88 -4.80
CA HIS A 32 -23.53 0.21 -5.62
C HIS A 32 -22.24 -0.10 -4.84
N ILE A 33 -21.87 0.73 -3.86
CA ILE A 33 -20.74 0.43 -2.96
C ILE A 33 -21.02 -0.85 -2.16
N LYS A 34 -22.23 -0.99 -1.63
CA LYS A 34 -22.63 -2.20 -0.87
C LYS A 34 -22.68 -3.44 -1.75
N GLU A 35 -23.10 -3.29 -3.01
CA GLU A 35 -23.04 -4.38 -3.99
C GLU A 35 -21.60 -4.85 -4.22
N VAL A 36 -20.67 -3.91 -4.47
CA VAL A 36 -19.24 -4.20 -4.61
C VAL A 36 -18.64 -4.85 -3.36
N GLU A 37 -19.01 -4.37 -2.17
CA GLU A 37 -18.50 -4.90 -0.89
C GLU A 37 -18.94 -6.35 -0.64
N THR A 38 -20.15 -6.71 -1.08
CA THR A 38 -20.75 -8.03 -0.84
C THR A 38 -20.62 -8.99 -2.01
N ALA A 39 -19.96 -8.56 -3.10
CA ALA A 39 -19.74 -9.38 -4.27
C ALA A 39 -18.89 -10.64 -3.92
N PRO A 40 -19.26 -11.82 -4.44
CA PRO A 40 -18.44 -13.02 -4.31
C PRO A 40 -17.03 -12.84 -4.90
N GLU A 41 -16.02 -13.48 -4.31
CA GLU A 41 -14.62 -13.32 -4.70
C GLU A 41 -14.33 -13.84 -6.13
N ASP A 42 -15.11 -14.81 -6.62
CA ASP A 42 -15.06 -15.31 -8.00
C ASP A 42 -15.66 -14.33 -9.02
N VAL A 43 -16.46 -13.35 -8.56
CA VAL A 43 -17.02 -12.27 -9.37
C VAL A 43 -16.14 -11.02 -9.30
N LEU A 44 -15.71 -10.63 -8.09
CA LEU A 44 -14.88 -9.46 -7.87
C LEU A 44 -13.74 -9.77 -6.87
N SER A 45 -12.54 -9.93 -7.42
CA SER A 45 -11.36 -10.33 -6.63
C SER A 45 -10.43 -9.15 -6.34
N LEU A 46 -10.31 -8.80 -5.05
CA LEU A 46 -9.29 -7.86 -4.59
C LEU A 46 -7.88 -8.37 -4.87
N TYR A 47 -7.69 -9.69 -4.79
CA TYR A 47 -6.41 -10.32 -5.13
C TYR A 47 -6.05 -10.10 -6.60
N ALA A 48 -6.97 -10.39 -7.54
CA ALA A 48 -6.73 -10.14 -8.97
C ALA A 48 -6.46 -8.65 -9.24
N ALA A 49 -7.22 -7.75 -8.59
CA ALA A 49 -6.98 -6.32 -8.66
C ALA A 49 -5.57 -5.94 -8.15
N SER A 50 -5.11 -6.53 -7.04
CA SER A 50 -3.76 -6.28 -6.51
C SER A 50 -2.65 -6.74 -7.48
N GLN A 51 -2.83 -7.85 -8.20
CA GLN A 51 -1.88 -8.30 -9.21
C GLN A 51 -1.76 -7.31 -10.36
N GLN A 52 -2.92 -6.82 -10.80
CA GLN A 52 -2.99 -5.85 -11.87
C GLN A 52 -2.37 -4.51 -11.46
N VAL A 53 -2.65 -4.04 -10.24
CA VAL A 53 -2.14 -2.76 -9.73
C VAL A 53 -0.65 -2.84 -9.43
N LEU A 54 -0.17 -3.87 -8.74
CA LEU A 54 1.20 -3.91 -8.21
C LEU A 54 2.20 -4.54 -9.18
N GLN A 55 1.76 -5.36 -10.14
CA GLN A 55 2.64 -6.06 -11.10
C GLN A 55 3.82 -6.79 -10.41
N PRO A 56 3.58 -7.63 -9.38
CA PRO A 56 4.62 -8.13 -8.46
C PRO A 56 5.72 -8.95 -9.15
N GLN A 57 5.41 -9.61 -10.26
CA GLN A 57 6.41 -10.28 -11.11
C GLN A 57 7.55 -9.34 -11.53
N TYR A 58 7.23 -8.06 -11.78
CA TYR A 58 8.17 -7.06 -12.26
C TYR A 58 8.66 -6.12 -11.16
N THR A 59 7.87 -5.90 -10.12
CA THR A 59 8.14 -4.87 -9.09
C THR A 59 8.61 -5.44 -7.75
N MET A 60 8.47 -6.75 -7.54
CA MET A 60 8.75 -7.42 -6.27
C MET A 60 9.73 -8.59 -6.47
N HIS A 61 10.74 -8.45 -7.32
CA HIS A 61 11.77 -9.47 -7.58
C HIS A 61 11.22 -10.83 -8.04
N GLY A 62 10.32 -10.82 -9.03
CA GLY A 62 9.72 -12.06 -9.54
C GLY A 62 8.73 -12.70 -8.58
N PHE A 63 8.31 -11.98 -7.54
CA PHE A 63 7.32 -12.47 -6.59
C PHE A 63 6.06 -12.93 -7.33
N ASN A 64 5.75 -14.21 -7.21
CA ASN A 64 4.60 -14.84 -7.84
C ASN A 64 3.76 -15.58 -6.79
N TRP A 65 2.55 -15.07 -6.54
CA TRP A 65 1.62 -15.68 -5.59
C TRP A 65 1.11 -17.06 -6.03
N TYR A 66 1.20 -17.41 -7.33
CA TYR A 66 0.73 -18.69 -7.88
C TYR A 66 1.49 -19.92 -7.35
N GLU A 67 2.68 -19.75 -6.75
CA GLU A 67 3.47 -20.89 -6.26
C GLU A 67 2.98 -21.47 -4.93
N LYS A 68 1.95 -20.88 -4.30
CA LYS A 68 1.36 -21.40 -3.07
C LYS A 68 -0.13 -21.69 -3.26
N PRO A 69 -0.61 -22.91 -2.98
CA PRO A 69 -1.97 -23.39 -3.28
C PRO A 69 -3.06 -22.78 -2.39
N THR A 70 -2.80 -21.63 -1.75
CA THR A 70 -3.72 -20.96 -0.83
C THR A 70 -3.85 -19.50 -1.27
N GLU A 71 -4.51 -19.31 -2.41
CA GLU A 71 -4.91 -18.02 -2.98
C GLU A 71 -5.47 -17.10 -1.89
N GLY A 72 -4.85 -15.94 -1.64
CA GLY A 72 -5.37 -14.93 -0.70
C GLY A 72 -5.43 -15.33 0.79
N VAL A 73 -5.48 -16.63 1.14
CA VAL A 73 -5.65 -17.15 2.50
C VAL A 73 -4.50 -16.70 3.39
N GLY A 74 -3.28 -16.65 2.87
CA GLY A 74 -2.13 -16.15 3.63
C GLY A 74 -2.31 -14.70 4.08
N PHE A 75 -2.79 -13.84 3.19
CA PHE A 75 -3.06 -12.42 3.47
C PHE A 75 -4.27 -12.23 4.37
N VAL A 76 -5.39 -12.91 4.05
CA VAL A 76 -6.61 -12.87 4.86
C VAL A 76 -6.33 -13.39 6.27
N ARG A 77 -5.63 -14.51 6.40
CA ARG A 77 -5.26 -15.06 7.71
C ARG A 77 -4.30 -14.13 8.45
N ALA A 78 -3.27 -13.61 7.80
CA ALA A 78 -2.30 -12.74 8.45
C ALA A 78 -2.93 -11.43 8.93
N LEU A 79 -3.67 -10.72 8.07
CA LEU A 79 -4.25 -9.43 8.42
C LEU A 79 -5.57 -9.55 9.17
N ARG A 80 -6.54 -10.29 8.62
CA ARG A 80 -7.90 -10.34 9.17
C ARG A 80 -7.97 -11.13 10.47
N THR A 81 -7.15 -12.17 10.60
CA THR A 81 -7.18 -13.06 11.77
C THR A 81 -6.02 -12.77 12.73
N LEU A 82 -4.77 -13.01 12.32
CA LEU A 82 -3.63 -12.97 13.24
C LEU A 82 -3.38 -11.56 13.77
N LEU A 83 -3.20 -10.57 12.88
CA LEU A 83 -2.95 -9.20 13.28
C LEU A 83 -4.11 -8.65 14.12
N THR A 84 -5.36 -8.79 13.64
CA THR A 84 -6.56 -8.33 14.38
C THR A 84 -6.63 -8.92 15.79
N ASN A 85 -6.38 -10.22 15.94
CA ASN A 85 -6.43 -10.88 17.25
C ASN A 85 -5.26 -10.45 18.15
N SER A 86 -4.11 -10.07 17.58
CA SER A 86 -2.94 -9.59 18.31
C SER A 86 -2.97 -8.09 18.60
N LEU A 87 -3.90 -7.31 18.02
CA LEU A 87 -3.99 -5.87 18.23
C LEU A 87 -4.05 -5.46 19.72
N PRO A 88 -4.89 -6.09 20.58
CA PRO A 88 -4.97 -5.68 21.99
C PRO A 88 -3.62 -5.80 22.73
N GLU A 89 -2.80 -6.78 22.36
CA GLU A 89 -1.49 -7.00 22.95
C GLU A 89 -0.43 -6.06 22.39
N ILE A 90 -0.44 -5.82 21.07
CA ILE A 90 0.58 -5.02 20.39
C ILE A 90 0.36 -3.52 20.63
N LEU A 91 -0.88 -3.05 20.65
CA LEU A 91 -1.25 -1.63 20.66
C LEU A 91 -0.61 -0.79 21.79
N PRO A 92 -0.55 -1.24 23.06
CA PRO A 92 0.10 -0.45 24.12
C PRO A 92 1.57 -0.21 23.84
N SER A 93 2.29 -1.26 23.42
CA SER A 93 3.72 -1.19 23.14
C SER A 93 4.02 -0.36 21.88
N LEU A 94 3.18 -0.53 20.86
CA LEU A 94 3.24 0.22 19.61
C LEU A 94 3.00 1.71 19.85
N GLY A 95 1.99 2.04 20.65
CA GLY A 95 1.66 3.42 21.00
C GLY A 95 2.79 4.12 21.75
N HIS A 96 3.50 3.40 22.62
CA HIS A 96 4.70 3.93 23.28
C HIS A 96 5.82 4.21 22.27
N ALA A 97 6.19 3.21 21.46
CA ALA A 97 7.26 3.34 20.46
C ALA A 97 7.01 4.47 19.45
N VAL A 98 5.76 4.59 18.97
CA VAL A 98 5.31 5.66 18.08
C VAL A 98 5.50 7.04 18.69
N ARG A 99 5.10 7.23 19.96
CA ARG A 99 5.23 8.52 20.67
C ARG A 99 6.68 8.88 20.93
N GLU A 100 7.47 7.93 21.40
CA GLU A 100 8.90 8.12 21.66
C GLU A 100 9.64 8.51 20.38
N ARG A 101 9.43 7.76 19.29
CA ARG A 101 10.06 8.07 18.01
C ARG A 101 9.63 9.42 17.45
N PHE A 102 8.35 9.77 17.58
CA PHE A 102 7.87 11.06 17.11
C PHE A 102 8.49 12.22 17.89
N ALA A 103 8.58 12.10 19.23
CA ALA A 103 9.23 13.10 20.08
C ALA A 103 10.72 13.24 19.74
N GLU A 104 11.43 12.12 19.60
CA GLU A 104 12.83 12.09 19.19
C GLU A 104 13.05 12.79 17.84
N LEU A 105 12.23 12.46 16.84
CA LEU A 105 12.30 13.09 15.53
C LEU A 105 12.01 14.59 15.62
N HIS A 106 11.03 15.00 16.43
CA HIS A 106 10.70 16.41 16.63
C HIS A 106 11.87 17.16 17.26
N ASP A 107 12.51 16.59 18.27
CA ASP A 107 13.57 17.21 19.05
C ASP A 107 14.87 17.46 18.27
N ARG A 108 15.12 16.67 17.23
CA ARG A 108 16.25 16.86 16.32
C ARG A 108 16.14 18.10 15.42
N HIS A 109 14.97 18.74 15.34
CA HIS A 109 14.75 19.88 14.45
C HIS A 109 15.03 21.23 15.13
N SER A 110 15.57 22.16 14.36
CA SER A 110 15.93 23.49 14.83
C SER A 110 14.70 24.35 15.18
N VAL A 111 14.90 25.21 16.17
CA VAL A 111 13.95 26.28 16.52
C VAL A 111 14.28 27.51 15.69
N VAL A 112 13.34 27.96 14.88
CA VAL A 112 13.43 29.18 14.07
C VAL A 112 12.36 30.15 14.58
N ASN A 113 12.79 31.34 15.01
CA ASN A 113 11.90 32.36 15.58
C ASN A 113 11.05 31.88 16.77
N GLY A 114 11.64 31.07 17.65
CA GLY A 114 10.94 30.50 18.81
C GLY A 114 9.97 29.35 18.48
N VAL A 115 9.85 28.95 17.21
CA VAL A 115 9.00 27.85 16.77
C VAL A 115 9.86 26.71 16.21
N LYS A 116 9.59 25.48 16.63
CA LYS A 116 10.29 24.30 16.12
C LYS A 116 9.80 23.97 14.70
N GLN A 117 10.72 23.99 13.73
CA GLN A 117 10.41 23.75 12.32
C GLN A 117 10.67 22.28 11.98
N SER A 118 9.62 21.47 11.98
CA SER A 118 9.70 20.04 11.70
C SER A 118 8.98 19.66 10.41
N PRO A 119 9.55 18.78 9.56
CA PRO A 119 8.90 18.25 8.37
C PRO A 119 7.89 17.18 8.78
N VAL A 120 6.70 17.62 9.24
CA VAL A 120 5.66 16.76 9.82
C VAL A 120 5.33 15.57 8.94
N ALA A 121 5.17 15.75 7.63
CA ALA A 121 4.87 14.67 6.69
C ALA A 121 5.94 13.56 6.75
N ARG A 122 7.23 13.93 6.67
CA ARG A 122 8.34 12.98 6.73
C ARG A 122 8.41 12.27 8.08
N MET A 123 8.12 12.98 9.16
CA MET A 123 8.09 12.39 10.50
C MET A 123 6.98 11.36 10.64
N ILE A 124 5.77 11.68 10.18
CA ILE A 124 4.63 10.76 10.17
C ILE A 124 4.99 9.51 9.36
N THR A 125 5.55 9.68 8.16
CA THR A 125 5.99 8.54 7.34
C THR A 125 6.94 7.62 8.10
N LYS A 126 8.00 8.18 8.73
CA LYS A 126 8.95 7.39 9.52
C LYS A 126 8.31 6.67 10.71
N THR A 127 7.36 7.31 11.37
CA THR A 127 6.62 6.72 12.49
C THR A 127 5.66 5.62 12.04
N VAL A 128 5.05 5.75 10.86
CA VAL A 128 4.21 4.69 10.26
C VAL A 128 5.06 3.49 9.86
N VAL A 129 6.24 3.72 9.26
CA VAL A 129 7.19 2.63 8.94
C VAL A 129 7.57 1.89 10.21
N LEU A 130 7.89 2.60 11.30
CA LEU A 130 8.20 1.98 12.60
C LEU A 130 7.05 1.09 13.07
N ALA A 131 5.83 1.62 13.00
CA ALA A 131 4.65 0.90 13.45
C ALA A 131 4.43 -0.39 12.64
N ASN A 132 4.60 -0.32 11.32
CA ASN A 132 4.52 -1.48 10.44
C ASN A 132 5.62 -2.52 10.75
N VAL A 133 6.85 -2.05 11.00
CA VAL A 133 7.96 -2.95 11.34
C VAL A 133 7.69 -3.70 12.62
N ILE A 134 7.27 -3.00 13.68
CA ILE A 134 6.93 -3.64 14.96
C ILE A 134 5.77 -4.62 14.80
N ALA A 135 4.71 -4.23 14.07
CA ALA A 135 3.52 -5.05 13.92
C ALA A 135 3.75 -6.33 13.11
N ILE A 136 4.64 -6.29 12.11
CA ILE A 136 4.86 -7.40 11.15
C ILE A 136 6.08 -8.24 11.53
N PHE A 137 7.17 -7.61 11.97
CA PHE A 137 8.47 -8.26 12.20
C PHE A 137 8.88 -8.29 13.68
N GLY A 138 8.11 -7.64 14.56
CA GLY A 138 8.46 -7.51 15.97
C GLY A 138 9.48 -6.40 16.24
N LYS A 139 9.89 -6.28 17.51
CA LYS A 139 10.74 -5.17 17.99
C LYS A 139 12.21 -5.29 17.62
N ASP A 140 12.66 -6.46 17.19
CA ASP A 140 14.08 -6.72 16.94
C ASP A 140 14.66 -5.84 15.82
N LEU A 141 13.81 -5.40 14.89
CA LEU A 141 14.19 -4.56 13.76
C LEU A 141 13.91 -3.07 13.97
N GLU A 142 13.30 -2.67 15.09
CA GLU A 142 12.83 -1.30 15.31
C GLU A 142 13.99 -0.27 15.36
N LYS A 143 15.18 -0.71 15.80
CA LYS A 143 16.39 0.11 15.93
C LYS A 143 17.31 0.00 14.72
N ASN A 144 16.99 -0.84 13.75
CA ASN A 144 17.78 -0.99 12.55
C ASN A 144 17.41 0.10 11.54
N GLU A 145 18.07 1.25 11.63
CA GLU A 145 17.81 2.39 10.74
C GLU A 145 18.01 2.05 9.26
N ALA A 146 18.95 1.15 8.94
CA ALA A 146 19.15 0.70 7.55
C ALA A 146 17.96 -0.11 7.03
N PHE A 147 17.40 -1.00 7.87
CA PHE A 147 16.18 -1.74 7.54
C PHE A 147 14.98 -0.81 7.40
N MET A 148 14.85 0.16 8.30
CA MET A 148 13.76 1.14 8.29
C MET A 148 13.78 2.02 7.04
N GLU A 149 14.97 2.50 6.64
CA GLU A 149 15.12 3.26 5.40
C GLU A 149 14.83 2.38 4.18
N ALA A 150 15.38 1.15 4.14
CA ALA A 150 15.12 0.20 3.06
C ALA A 150 13.63 -0.15 2.92
N ALA A 151 12.90 -0.33 4.02
CA ALA A 151 11.46 -0.60 3.99
C ALA A 151 10.65 0.57 3.40
N LEU A 152 11.06 1.80 3.69
CA LEU A 152 10.45 2.99 3.11
C LEU A 152 10.76 3.09 1.61
N THR A 153 12.04 3.05 1.25
CA THR A 153 12.51 3.17 -0.14
C THR A 153 11.91 2.07 -1.01
N TYR A 154 11.90 0.83 -0.53
CA TYR A 154 11.29 -0.29 -1.24
C TYR A 154 9.81 -0.04 -1.56
N THR A 155 9.06 0.55 -0.61
CA THR A 155 7.63 0.84 -0.82
C THR A 155 7.43 1.92 -1.88
N GLU A 156 8.24 2.98 -1.86
CA GLU A 156 8.19 4.06 -2.86
C GLU A 156 8.57 3.55 -4.25
N GLU A 157 9.67 2.80 -4.35
CA GLU A 157 10.14 2.20 -5.59
C GLU A 157 9.13 1.21 -6.18
N LEU A 158 8.47 0.42 -5.33
CA LEU A 158 7.43 -0.52 -5.75
C LEU A 158 6.28 0.22 -6.44
N VAL A 159 5.76 1.29 -5.82
CA VAL A 159 4.65 2.07 -6.38
C VAL A 159 5.05 2.70 -7.71
N VAL A 160 6.21 3.37 -7.76
CA VAL A 160 6.70 4.02 -8.99
C VAL A 160 6.91 2.99 -10.10
N SER A 161 7.55 1.86 -9.78
CA SER A 161 7.81 0.79 -10.74
C SER A 161 6.51 0.19 -11.27
N ALA A 162 5.50 0.00 -10.41
CA ALA A 162 4.21 -0.52 -10.81
C ALA A 162 3.49 0.41 -11.80
N GLU A 163 3.49 1.73 -11.54
CA GLU A 163 2.92 2.72 -12.45
C GLU A 163 3.60 2.66 -13.83
N ILE A 164 4.94 2.65 -13.86
CA ILE A 164 5.72 2.56 -15.10
C ILE A 164 5.35 1.29 -15.87
N VAL A 165 5.38 0.12 -15.22
CA VAL A 165 5.11 -1.17 -15.85
C VAL A 165 3.69 -1.25 -16.43
N ARG A 166 2.70 -0.63 -15.78
CA ARG A 166 1.31 -0.62 -16.29
C ARG A 166 1.16 0.22 -17.56
N LEU A 167 1.91 1.31 -17.68
CA LEU A 167 1.90 2.18 -18.86
C LEU A 167 2.69 1.59 -20.05
N VAL A 168 3.64 0.69 -19.78
CA VAL A 168 4.46 0.05 -20.81
C VAL A 168 3.68 -1.08 -21.53
N PRO A 169 3.70 -1.12 -22.88
CA PRO A 169 3.10 -2.21 -23.65
C PRO A 169 3.64 -3.58 -23.19
N LYS A 170 2.77 -4.60 -23.16
CA LYS A 170 3.11 -5.94 -22.61
C LYS A 170 4.42 -6.52 -23.13
N MET A 171 4.77 -6.29 -24.40
CA MET A 171 6.01 -6.78 -25.03
C MET A 171 7.29 -6.14 -24.45
N LEU A 172 7.18 -4.95 -23.88
CA LEU A 172 8.32 -4.16 -23.40
C LEU A 172 8.51 -4.24 -21.88
N ARG A 173 7.54 -4.80 -21.14
CA ARG A 173 7.61 -4.93 -19.67
C ARG A 173 8.87 -5.63 -19.16
N PRO A 174 9.39 -6.71 -19.79
CA PRO A 174 10.63 -7.35 -19.36
C PRO A 174 11.87 -6.43 -19.45
N TYR A 175 11.82 -5.37 -20.24
CA TYR A 175 12.95 -4.45 -20.48
C TYR A 175 12.84 -3.16 -19.67
N GLY A 176 11.64 -2.76 -19.23
CA GLY A 176 11.42 -1.56 -18.42
C GLY A 176 11.50 -1.79 -16.90
N ALA A 177 11.51 -3.04 -16.46
CA ALA A 177 11.58 -3.44 -15.05
C ALA A 177 12.97 -4.01 -14.73
N THR A 178 14.01 -3.19 -14.82
CA THR A 178 15.31 -3.53 -14.21
C THR A 178 15.42 -2.80 -12.88
N PRO A 179 15.46 -3.52 -11.74
CA PRO A 179 15.85 -2.91 -10.47
C PRO A 179 17.29 -2.42 -10.63
N THR A 180 17.52 -1.12 -10.43
CA THR A 180 18.88 -0.59 -10.25
C THR A 180 19.39 -1.08 -8.90
N SER A 181 20.27 -2.06 -8.93
CA SER A 181 21.03 -2.59 -7.79
C SER A 181 21.96 -1.54 -7.17
N PRO A 182 22.07 -1.51 -5.85
CA PRO A 182 23.36 -1.58 -5.15
C PRO A 182 23.65 -3.00 -4.63
#